data_AF-A0A4V6DDP4-F1
#
_entry.id   AF-A0A4V6DDP4-F1
#
_cell.length_a   1.000
_cell.length_b   1.000
_cell.length_c   1.000
_cell.angle_alpha   90.00
_cell.angle_beta   90.00
_cell.angle_gamma   90.00
#
_symmetry.space_group_name_H-M   'P 1'
#
loop_
_entity.id
_entity.type
_entity.pdbx_description
1 polymer ?
#
loop_
_entity_poly.entity_id
_entity_poly.type
_entity_poly.pdbx_seq_one_letter_code
_entity_poly.pdbx_strand_id
1 'polypeptide(L)' 'MELCSIRQQGDHNDLKGKKFVSDSLGAGKKSRPESEATRWTAPQEGWLKVNADGALDDNSGEGGIGVVIRDSREN' A
#
# COMPACT_ATOMS: atom_id res chain seq x y z
N MET A 1 14.08 7.17 -24.61
CA MET A 1 13.46 6.44 -23.48
C MET A 1 13.41 7.39 -22.31
N GLU A 2 12.24 7.92 -21.97
CA GLU A 2 12.06 8.70 -20.75
C GLU A 2 11.86 7.75 -19.57
N LEU A 3 12.68 7.89 -18.53
CA LEU A 3 12.44 7.27 -17.24
C LEU A 3 11.43 8.15 -16.50
N CYS A 4 10.31 7.57 -16.05
CA CYS A 4 9.30 8.27 -15.26
C CYS A 4 9.96 8.89 -14.03
N SER A 5 10.07 10.22 -14.01
CA SER A 5 10.57 10.96 -12.87
C SER A 5 9.59 10.81 -11.70
N ILE A 6 9.99 10.11 -10.64
CA ILE A 6 9.22 10.03 -9.39
C ILE A 6 9.28 11.41 -8.73
N ARG A 7 8.19 12.17 -8.83
CA ARG A 7 8.04 13.43 -8.11
C ARG A 7 7.49 13.12 -6.72
N GLN A 8 8.35 13.13 -5.70
CA GLN A 8 7.88 13.22 -4.32
C GLN A 8 7.36 14.64 -4.11
N GLN A 9 6.05 14.83 -4.24
CA GLN A 9 5.40 16.04 -3.77
C GLN A 9 5.36 15.94 -2.24
N GLY A 10 6.25 16.68 -1.58
CA GLY A 10 6.25 16.81 -0.13
C GLY A 10 5.04 17.61 0.31
N ASP A 11 3.98 16.90 0.66
CA ASP A 11 3.00 17.42 1.61
C ASP A 11 3.22 16.68 2.94
N HIS A 12 3.62 17.42 3.97
CA HIS A 12 4.09 16.89 5.26
C HIS A 12 2.93 16.47 6.17
N ASN A 13 1.91 15.83 5.59
CA ASN A 13 0.82 15.20 6.30
C ASN A 13 0.31 13.99 5.52
N ASP A 14 1.21 13.06 5.21
CA ASP A 14 0.76 11.72 4.90
C ASP A 14 0.33 11.04 6.22
N LEU A 15 -0.98 10.92 6.43
CA LEU A 15 -1.56 10.16 7.54
C LEU A 15 -1.42 8.64 7.34
N LYS A 16 -0.62 8.19 6.37
CA LYS A 16 -0.42 6.78 6.07
C LYS A 16 0.54 6.11 7.05
N GLY A 17 -0.03 5.26 7.89
CA GLY A 17 0.65 4.36 8.80
C GLY A 17 -0.38 3.50 9.53
N LYS A 18 -0.01 2.28 9.97
CA LYS A 18 -0.88 1.51 10.86
C LYS A 18 -0.91 2.20 12.22
N LYS A 19 -2.07 2.75 12.61
CA LYS A 19 -2.26 3.23 13.98
C LYS A 19 -2.24 2.03 14.92
N PHE A 20 -1.56 2.17 16.06
CA PHE A 20 -1.66 1.20 17.13
C PHE A 20 -3.12 1.11 17.58
N VAL A 21 -3.77 -0.02 17.30
CA VAL A 21 -5.09 -0.31 17.82
C VAL A 21 -4.86 -0.80 19.25
N SER A 22 -5.08 0.09 20.22
CA SER A 22 -5.21 -0.31 21.61
C SER A 22 -6.44 -1.21 21.72
N ASP A 23 -6.30 -2.41 22.29
CA ASP A 23 -7.41 -3.29 22.62
C ASP A 23 -8.27 -2.63 23.71
N SER A 24 -9.19 -1.75 23.30
CA SER A 24 -10.26 -1.26 24.15
C SER A 24 -11.36 -2.31 24.21
N LEU A 25 -11.21 -3.23 25.15
CA LEU A 25 -12.31 -4.04 25.65
C LEU A 25 -13.35 -3.09 26.29
N GLY A 26 -14.34 -2.64 25.51
CA GLY A 26 -15.48 -1.92 26.09
C GLY A 26 -16.32 -1.07 25.13
N ALA A 27 -17.59 -1.47 25.01
CA ALA A 27 -18.78 -0.66 24.69
C ALA A 27 -19.02 -0.18 23.23
N GLY A 28 -19.96 -0.89 22.57
CA GLY A 28 -20.84 -0.32 21.54
C GLY A 28 -20.55 -0.72 20.10
N LYS A 29 -21.11 -1.84 19.64
CA LYS A 29 -21.18 -2.15 18.20
C LYS A 29 -22.13 -1.17 17.51
N LYS A 30 -21.63 -0.02 17.03
CA LYS A 30 -22.29 0.69 15.93
C LYS A 30 -21.98 -0.10 14.67
N SER A 31 -22.96 -0.75 14.07
CA SER A 31 -22.81 -1.40 12.77
C SER A 31 -22.46 -0.33 11.75
N ARG A 32 -21.16 -0.20 11.45
CA ARG A 32 -20.71 0.51 10.27
C ARG A 32 -21.40 -0.18 9.08
N PRO A 33 -22.10 0.54 8.19
CA PRO A 33 -22.57 -0.09 6.97
C PRO A 33 -21.37 -0.80 6.37
N GLU A 34 -21.53 -2.11 6.19
CA GLU A 34 -20.56 -2.94 5.51
C GLU A 34 -20.57 -2.46 4.07
N SER A 35 -19.79 -1.41 3.79
CA SER A 35 -19.42 -1.09 2.43
C SER A 35 -18.80 -2.38 1.92
N GLU A 36 -19.44 -3.01 0.93
CA GLU A 36 -18.89 -4.17 0.24
C GLU A 36 -17.48 -3.79 -0.19
N ALA A 37 -16.49 -4.20 0.62
CA ALA A 37 -15.11 -3.88 0.36
C ALA A 37 -14.82 -4.58 -0.96
N THR A 38 -14.67 -3.80 -2.04
CA THR A 38 -14.38 -4.34 -3.35
C THR A 38 -13.18 -5.26 -3.20
N ARG A 39 -13.43 -6.57 -3.30
CA ARG A 39 -12.38 -7.56 -3.13
C ARG A 39 -11.39 -7.34 -4.26
N TRP A 40 -10.11 -7.39 -3.94
CA TRP A 40 -9.07 -7.26 -4.95
C TRP A 40 -9.24 -8.38 -5.99
N THR A 41 -9.28 -8.00 -7.27
CA THR A 41 -9.25 -8.91 -8.41
C THR A 41 -7.96 -8.68 -9.20
N ALA A 42 -7.48 -9.73 -9.86
CA ALA A 42 -6.32 -9.60 -10.74
C ALA A 42 -6.63 -8.64 -11.91
N PRO A 43 -5.65 -7.83 -12.37
CA PRO A 43 -5.80 -7.02 -13.57
C PRO A 43 -6.11 -7.90 -14.80
N GLN A 44 -6.81 -7.34 -15.78
CA GLN A 44 -7.08 -8.03 -17.05
C GLN A 44 -5.80 -8.31 -17.83
N GLU A 45 -5.86 -9.18 -18.83
CA GLU A 45 -4.74 -9.42 -19.75
C GLU A 45 -4.29 -8.12 -20.44
N GLY A 46 -2.99 -7.95 -20.65
CA GLY A 46 -2.38 -6.74 -21.23
C GLY A 46 -2.14 -5.61 -20.22
N TRP A 47 -2.49 -5.80 -18.95
CA TRP A 47 -2.16 -4.88 -17.87
C TRP A 47 -0.84 -5.23 -17.19
N LEU A 48 -0.16 -4.20 -16.68
CA LEU A 48 1.04 -4.36 -15.89
C LEU A 48 0.69 -4.28 -14.40
N LYS A 49 1.02 -5.32 -13.62
CA LYS A 49 0.92 -5.30 -12.15
C LYS A 49 2.23 -4.80 -11.57
N VAL A 50 2.18 -3.68 -10.86
CA VAL A 50 3.33 -3.12 -10.14
C VAL A 50 3.04 -3.17 -8.64
N ASN A 51 3.89 -3.85 -7.89
CA ASN A 51 3.88 -3.82 -6.42
C ASN A 51 5.12 -3.07 -5.96
N ALA A 52 4.97 -2.15 -5.02
CA ALA A 52 6.07 -1.43 -4.40
C ALA A 52 5.97 -1.56 -2.88
N ASP A 53 7.11 -1.74 -2.23
CA ASP A 53 7.20 -1.80 -0.77
C ASP A 53 8.49 -1.14 -0.29
N GLY A 54 8.50 -0.69 0.96
CA GLY A 54 9.64 -0.05 1.60
C GLY A 54 10.01 -0.74 2.90
N ALA A 55 11.31 -0.82 3.17
CA ALA A 55 11.87 -1.31 4.42
C ALA A 55 12.77 -0.25 5.04
N LEU A 56 12.76 -0.17 6.37
CA LEU A 56 13.65 0.68 7.16
C LEU A 56 14.25 -0.19 8.27
N ASP A 57 15.57 -0.11 8.44
CA ASP A 57 16.23 -0.63 9.63
C ASP A 57 16.42 0.51 10.62
N ASP A 58 15.68 0.46 11.72
CA ASP A 58 15.71 1.50 12.75
C ASP A 58 17.06 1.59 13.49
N ASN A 59 17.88 0.52 13.47
CA ASN A 59 19.17 0.52 14.16
C ASN A 59 20.25 1.24 13.37
N SER A 60 20.31 1.00 12.05
CA SER A 60 21.27 1.66 11.15
C SER A 60 20.74 2.95 10.56
N GLY A 61 19.41 3.15 10.55
CA GLY A 61 18.73 4.23 9.83
C GLY A 61 18.67 4.02 8.32
N GLU A 62 19.08 2.84 7.82
CA GLU A 62 19.10 2.54 6.40
C GLU A 62 17.71 2.15 5.88
N GLY A 63 17.31 2.76 4.77
CA GLY A 63 16.05 2.47 4.10
C GLY A 63 16.26 1.86 2.72
N GLY A 64 15.36 0.96 2.32
CA GLY A 64 15.32 0.33 1.01
C GLY A 64 13.92 0.38 0.41
N ILE A 65 13.85 0.39 -0.93
CA ILE A 65 12.59 0.30 -1.67
C ILE A 65 12.68 -0.87 -2.64
N GLY A 66 11.68 -1.74 -2.64
CA GLY A 66 11.52 -2.84 -3.58
C GLY A 66 10.37 -2.58 -4.54
N VAL A 67 10.58 -2.82 -5.82
CA VAL A 67 9.53 -2.76 -6.85
C VAL A 67 9.51 -4.06 -7.65
N VAL A 68 8.33 -4.67 -7.78
CA VAL A 68 8.11 -5.86 -8.61
C VAL A 68 7.09 -5.54 -9.69
N ILE A 69 7.53 -5.63 -10.93
CA ILE A 69 6.72 -5.43 -12.12
C ILE A 69 6.44 -6.79 -12.75
N ARG A 70 5.16 -7.10 -12.98
CA ARG A 70 4.70 -8.32 -13.63
C ARG A 70 3.76 -7.99 -14.77
N ASP A 71 3.95 -8.68 -15.87
CA ASP A 71 2.97 -8.73 -16.96
C ASP A 71 1.80 -9.63 -16.52
N SER A 72 0.56 -9.27 -16.87
CA SER A 72 -0.63 -10.06 -16.52
C SER A 72 -0.93 -11.22 -17.47
N ARG A 73 -0.07 -11.49 -18.46
CA ARG A 73 -0.15 -12.71 -19.29
C ARG A 73 -0.09 -13.97 -18.41
N GLU A 74 -1.08 -14.85 -18.54
CA GLU A 74 -0.97 -16.22 -18.04
C GLU A 74 -0.03 -17.01 -18.95
N ASN A 75 0.86 -17.81 -18.37
CA ASN A 75 1.78 -18.69 -19.11
C ASN A 75 1.21 -20.11 -19.20
#